data_AF-A0A536H4V0-F1
#
_entry.id   AF-A0A536H4V0-F1
#
_cell.length_a   1.000
_cell.length_b   1.000
_cell.length_c   1.000
_cell.angle_alpha   90.00
_cell.angle_beta   90.00
_cell.angle_gamma   90.00
#
_symmetry.space_group_name_H-M   'P 1'
#
loop_
_entity.id
_entity.type
_entity.pdbx_description
1 polymer ?
#
loop_
_entity_poly.entity_id
_entity_poly.type
_entity_poly.pdbx_seq_one_letter_code
_entity_poly.pdbx_strand_id
1 'polypeptide(L)'
;MAELNEWVEDDELREMRPVFAAPLAPDAYHKEDVSGGAPYEMELPAPGADAMIMNMTRPLAFVAYLRHAFQWAGLPGYAEAFDERPSEISAIADRLEAL
;
A
#
# COMPACT_ATOMS: atom_id res chain seq x y z
N MET A 1 5.40 -13.22 -4.53
CA MET A 1 4.89 -14.59 -4.75
C MET A 1 5.63 -15.64 -3.91
N ALA A 2 6.96 -15.56 -3.73
CA ALA A 2 7.70 -16.48 -2.88
C ALA A 2 7.19 -16.52 -1.42
N GLU A 3 6.97 -15.35 -0.80
CA GLU A 3 6.48 -15.25 0.59
C GLU A 3 5.06 -15.82 0.78
N LEU A 4 4.18 -15.64 -0.20
CA LEU A 4 2.83 -16.22 -0.15
C LEU A 4 2.90 -17.74 -0.24
N ASN A 5 3.76 -18.28 -1.12
CA ASN A 5 3.93 -19.72 -1.26
C ASN A 5 4.48 -20.34 0.03
N GLU A 6 5.48 -19.71 0.64
CA GLU A 6 6.02 -20.11 1.94
C GLU A 6 4.91 -20.13 3.00
N TRP A 7 4.11 -19.07 3.09
CA TRP A 7 2.98 -19.03 4.01
C TRP A 7 1.93 -20.11 3.71
N VAL A 8 1.66 -20.43 2.45
CA VAL A 8 0.68 -21.46 2.07
C VAL A 8 1.18 -22.87 2.45
N GLU A 9 2.47 -23.14 2.29
CA GLU A 9 3.09 -24.45 2.45
C GLU A 9 3.49 -24.79 3.90
N ASP A 10 3.69 -23.77 4.76
CA ASP A 10 4.11 -23.95 6.15
C ASP A 10 2.92 -23.89 7.13
N ASP A 11 2.48 -25.07 7.59
CA ASP A 11 1.36 -25.20 8.54
C ASP A 11 1.68 -24.58 9.92
N GLU A 12 2.93 -24.67 10.41
CA GLU A 12 3.33 -24.08 11.70
C GLU A 12 3.30 -22.55 11.62
N LEU A 13 3.79 -22.00 10.50
CA LEU A 13 3.72 -20.57 10.24
C LEU A 13 2.27 -20.08 10.17
N ARG A 14 1.36 -20.85 9.58
CA ARG A 14 -0.08 -20.52 9.52
C ARG A 14 -0.77 -20.61 10.87
N GLU A 15 -0.38 -21.56 11.72
CA GLU A 15 -0.86 -21.62 13.11
C GLU A 15 -0.40 -20.40 13.91
N MET A 16 0.86 -19.97 13.70
CA MET A 16 1.41 -18.77 14.34
C MET A 16 0.90 -17.45 13.77
N ARG A 17 0.67 -17.40 12.45
CA ARG A 17 0.16 -16.25 11.69
C ARG A 17 -1.01 -16.70 10.82
N PRO A 18 -2.24 -16.71 11.38
CA PRO A 18 -3.42 -17.21 10.68
C PRO A 18 -3.82 -16.37 9.47
N VAL A 19 -3.27 -15.16 9.34
CA VAL A 19 -3.41 -14.28 8.17
C VAL A 19 -2.05 -14.05 7.52
N PHE A 20 -2.04 -13.99 6.19
CA PHE A 20 -0.90 -13.55 5.41
C PHE A 20 -0.93 -12.02 5.28
N ALA A 21 0.10 -11.34 5.77
CA ALA A 21 0.27 -9.91 5.57
C ALA A 21 0.94 -9.67 4.21
N ALA A 22 0.15 -9.39 3.18
CA ALA A 22 0.65 -9.18 1.83
C ALA A 22 1.27 -7.78 1.70
N PRO A 23 2.57 -7.67 1.39
CA PRO A 23 3.23 -6.37 1.23
C PRO A 23 2.75 -5.70 -0.07
N LEU A 24 2.43 -4.41 0.03
CA LEU A 24 1.95 -3.59 -1.08
C LEU A 24 2.97 -2.54 -1.52
N ALA A 25 3.53 -1.80 -0.57
CA ALA A 25 4.51 -0.74 -0.84
C ALA A 25 5.41 -0.51 0.39
N PRO A 26 6.63 0.06 0.21
CA PRO A 26 7.42 0.50 1.35
C PRO A 26 6.65 1.54 2.18
N ASP A 27 6.95 1.62 3.48
CA ASP A 27 6.44 2.68 4.33
C ASP A 27 6.98 4.08 3.94
N ALA A 28 6.52 5.13 4.62
CA ALA A 28 6.94 6.49 4.34
C ALA A 28 8.44 6.72 4.57
N TYR A 29 9.03 6.15 5.63
CA TYR A 29 10.44 6.29 5.96
C TYR A 29 11.34 5.58 4.94
N HIS A 30 10.99 4.36 4.56
CA HIS A 30 11.74 3.62 3.55
C HIS A 30 11.69 4.29 2.17
N LYS A 31 10.62 5.04 1.86
CA LYS A 31 10.56 5.89 0.65
C LYS A 31 11.49 7.11 0.72
N GLU A 32 11.85 7.53 1.93
CA GLU A 32 12.80 8.61 2.21
C GLU A 32 14.24 8.12 2.42
N ASP A 33 14.53 6.83 2.15
CA ASP A 33 15.83 6.20 2.42
C ASP A 33 16.22 6.23 3.91
N VAL A 34 15.21 6.22 4.79
CA VAL A 34 15.36 6.15 6.24
C VAL A 34 14.85 4.79 6.72
N SER A 35 15.49 4.22 7.75
CA SER A 35 15.00 2.99 8.38
C SER A 35 13.56 3.19 8.87
N GLY A 36 12.66 2.40 8.31
CA GLY A 36 11.24 2.42 8.65
C GLY A 36 10.79 1.23 9.50
N GLY A 37 9.50 0.94 9.41
CA GLY A 37 8.84 -0.18 10.06
C GLY A 37 8.45 -1.26 9.05
N ALA A 38 7.33 -1.93 9.34
CA ALA A 38 6.72 -2.85 8.38
C ALA A 38 6.19 -2.08 7.15
N PRO A 39 6.21 -2.69 5.95
CA PRO A 39 5.67 -2.07 4.75
C PRO A 39 4.17 -1.80 4.91
N TYR A 40 3.62 -1.01 3.99
CA TYR A 40 2.17 -0.97 3.81
C TYR A 40 1.72 -2.33 3.33
N GLU A 41 0.77 -2.93 4.04
CA GLU A 41 0.38 -4.31 3.86
C GLU A 41 -1.13 -4.49 3.98
N MET A 42 -1.65 -5.60 3.47
CA MET A 42 -3.04 -5.99 3.62
C MET A 42 -3.13 -7.43 4.12
N GLU A 43 -4.04 -7.69 5.05
CA GLU A 43 -4.26 -9.04 5.56
C GLU A 43 -5.09 -9.88 4.59
N LEU A 44 -4.63 -11.12 4.36
CA LEU A 44 -5.30 -12.11 3.53
C LEU A 44 -5.51 -13.43 4.29
N PRO A 45 -6.66 -14.10 4.17
CA PRO A 45 -7.86 -13.62 3.48
C PRO A 45 -8.53 -12.47 4.25
N ALA A 46 -8.92 -11.41 3.54
CA ALA A 46 -9.73 -10.35 4.13
C ALA A 46 -11.21 -10.80 4.23
N PRO A 47 -11.95 -10.39 5.28
CA PRO A 47 -13.36 -10.72 5.42
C PRO A 47 -14.26 -10.05 4.38
N GLY A 48 -13.77 -9.01 3.69
CA GLY A 48 -14.47 -8.27 2.65
C GLY A 48 -13.69 -8.23 1.33
N ALA A 49 -14.35 -7.75 0.28
CA ALA A 49 -13.74 -7.62 -1.05
C ALA A 49 -12.71 -6.48 -1.16
N ASP A 50 -12.75 -5.51 -0.25
CA ASP A 50 -11.84 -4.35 -0.21
C ASP A 50 -11.12 -4.35 1.15
N ALA A 51 -9.89 -4.85 1.16
CA ALA A 51 -9.10 -5.02 2.38
C ALA A 51 -8.57 -3.66 2.88
N MET A 52 -8.40 -3.51 4.19
CA MET A 52 -7.75 -2.33 4.75
C MET A 52 -6.22 -2.41 4.56
N ILE A 53 -5.61 -1.27 4.25
CA ILE A 53 -4.15 -1.12 4.22
C ILE A 53 -3.65 -0.72 5.60
N MET A 54 -2.73 -1.51 6.11
CA MET A 54 -2.12 -1.41 7.42
C MET A 54 -0.79 -0.63 7.35
N ASN A 55 -0.25 -0.25 8.51
CA ASN A 55 1.02 0.46 8.68
C ASN A 55 1.11 1.83 8.01
N MET A 56 -0.04 2.40 7.62
CA MET A 56 -0.15 3.78 7.15
C MET A 56 -0.55 4.72 8.30
N THR A 57 -0.09 5.97 8.24
CA THR A 57 -0.54 7.04 9.18
C THR A 57 -2.05 7.21 9.15
N ARG A 58 -2.67 7.10 7.96
CA ARG A 58 -4.11 7.12 7.76
C ARG A 58 -4.53 5.84 7.03
N PRO A 59 -5.16 4.87 7.71
CA PRO A 59 -5.63 3.65 7.07
C PRO A 59 -6.67 3.95 5.98
N LEU A 60 -6.50 3.31 4.82
CA LEU A 60 -7.43 3.37 3.70
C LEU A 60 -7.78 1.94 3.29
N ALA A 61 -8.99 1.73 2.79
CA ALA A 61 -9.28 0.50 2.05
C ALA A 61 -8.45 0.46 0.75
N PHE A 62 -8.12 -0.72 0.25
CA PHE A 62 -7.21 -0.91 -0.89
C PHE A 62 -7.63 -0.11 -2.13
N VAL A 63 -8.92 -0.15 -2.49
CA VAL A 63 -9.42 0.62 -3.63
C VAL A 63 -9.31 2.13 -3.38
N ALA A 64 -9.58 2.59 -2.15
CA ALA A 64 -9.41 4.00 -1.78
C ALA A 64 -7.93 4.41 -1.82
N TYR A 65 -7.02 3.54 -1.39
CA TYR A 65 -5.58 3.74 -1.49
C TYR A 65 -5.13 3.89 -2.94
N LEU A 66 -5.57 3.01 -3.85
CA LEU A 66 -5.22 3.10 -5.27
C LEU A 66 -5.72 4.40 -5.90
N ARG A 67 -6.96 4.80 -5.63
CA ARG A 67 -7.51 6.08 -6.10
C ARG A 67 -6.68 7.25 -5.59
N HIS A 68 -6.34 7.24 -4.31
CA HIS A 68 -5.50 8.27 -3.71
C HIS A 68 -4.10 8.31 -4.33
N ALA A 69 -3.48 7.14 -4.56
CA ALA A 69 -2.19 7.05 -5.22
C ALA A 69 -2.23 7.60 -6.65
N PHE A 70 -3.26 7.26 -7.45
CA PHE A 70 -3.36 7.73 -8.83
C PHE A 70 -3.63 9.23 -8.96
N GLN A 71 -4.37 9.83 -8.04
CA GLN A 71 -4.52 11.29 -7.97
C GLN A 71 -3.17 12.01 -7.83
N TRP A 72 -2.18 11.33 -7.23
CA TRP A 72 -0.82 11.83 -7.01
C TRP A 72 0.23 11.11 -7.87
N ALA A 73 -0.15 10.63 -9.06
CA ALA A 73 0.76 10.00 -10.01
C ALA A 73 1.53 8.78 -9.46
N GLY A 74 0.94 8.05 -8.52
CA GLY A 74 1.56 6.92 -7.81
C GLY A 74 2.38 7.31 -6.58
N LEU A 75 2.39 8.59 -6.20
CA LEU A 75 3.16 9.14 -5.07
C LEU A 75 2.22 9.70 -3.98
N PRO A 76 1.40 8.87 -3.32
CA PRO A 76 0.37 9.34 -2.37
C PRO A 76 0.92 10.18 -1.21
N GLY A 77 2.19 10.00 -0.81
CA GLY A 77 2.82 10.80 0.24
C GLY A 77 2.94 12.30 -0.09
N TYR A 78 2.87 12.67 -1.37
CA TYR A 78 2.89 14.09 -1.77
C TYR A 78 1.65 14.84 -1.28
N ALA A 79 0.53 14.15 -1.02
CA ALA A 79 -0.66 14.73 -0.43
C ALA A 79 -0.45 15.27 0.99
N GLU A 80 0.61 14.83 1.68
CA GLU A 80 0.96 15.29 3.02
C GLU A 80 1.97 16.45 2.98
N ALA A 81 2.76 16.54 1.90
CA ALA A 81 3.83 17.52 1.74
C ALA A 81 3.39 18.78 0.98
N PHE A 82 2.33 18.71 0.17
CA PHE A 82 1.87 19.79 -0.69
C PHE A 82 0.37 20.04 -0.55
N ASP A 83 -0.02 21.31 -0.42
CA ASP A 83 -1.44 21.72 -0.43
C ASP A 83 -2.06 21.57 -1.83
N GLU A 84 -1.27 21.71 -2.88
CA GLU A 84 -1.68 21.56 -4.29
C GLU A 84 -0.70 20.65 -5.05
N ARG A 85 -1.21 19.92 -6.05
CA ARG A 85 -0.38 19.02 -6.86
C ARG A 85 0.65 19.83 -7.67
N PRO A 86 1.95 19.50 -7.60
CA PRO A 86 2.93 20.05 -8.53
C PRO A 86 2.52 19.78 -10.00
N SER A 87 2.95 20.66 -10.91
CA SER A 87 2.52 20.61 -12.32
C SER A 87 2.89 19.29 -13.01
N GLU A 88 4.04 18.73 -12.65
CA GLU A 88 4.59 17.48 -13.12
C GLU A 88 3.76 16.29 -12.64
N ILE A 89 3.29 16.33 -11.39
CA ILE A 89 2.40 15.32 -10.81
C ILE A 89 1.03 15.40 -11.51
N SER A 90 0.49 16.59 -11.70
CA SER A 90 -0.79 16.79 -12.39
C SER A 90 -0.75 16.22 -13.81
N ALA A 91 0.30 16.53 -14.58
CA ALA A 91 0.45 16.05 -15.95
C ALA A 91 0.49 14.51 -16.07
N ILE A 92 1.03 13.79 -15.07
CA ILE A 92 1.04 12.33 -15.04
C ILE A 92 -0.30 11.78 -14.54
N ALA A 93 -0.82 12.33 -13.44
CA ALA A 93 -2.07 11.88 -12.82
C ALA A 93 -3.25 11.99 -13.78
N ASP A 94 -3.36 13.11 -14.50
CA ASP A 94 -4.45 13.34 -15.47
C ASP A 94 -4.43 12.32 -16.62
N ARG A 95 -3.25 11.75 -16.95
CA ARG A 95 -3.13 10.66 -17.95
C ARG A 95 -3.51 9.29 -17.38
N LEU A 96 -3.27 9.06 -16.09
CA LEU A 96 -3.66 7.82 -15.41
C LEU A 96 -5.17 7.75 -15.19
N GLU A 97 -5.83 8.89 -14.97
CA GLU A 97 -7.30 8.97 -14.85
C GLU A 97 -8.03 8.81 -16.19
N ALA A 98 -7.33 8.92 -17.31
CA ALA A 98 -7.91 8.77 -18.66
C ALA A 98 -7.87 7.32 -19.20
N LEU A 99 -7.35 6.36 -18.43
CA LEU A 99 -7.29 4.92 -18.75
C LEU A 99 -8.53 4.18 -18.23
#